data_AF-A0A833RKW1-F1
#
_entry.id   AF-A0A833RKW1-F1
#
_cell.length_a   1.000
_cell.length_b   1.000
_cell.length_c   1.000
_cell.angle_alpha   90.00
_cell.angle_beta   90.00
_cell.angle_gamma   90.00
#
_symmetry.space_group_name_H-M   'P 1'
#
loop_
_entity.id
_entity.type
_entity.pdbx_description
1 polymer ?
#
loop_
_entity_poly.entity_id
_entity_poly.type
_entity_poly.pdbx_seq_one_letter_code
_entity_poly.pdbx_strand_id
1 'polypeptide(L)'
;MLQEEALYKSTSPRKGDEIQKLNFIQTLPSLLATDTESCITRVIPKVQQSLATASTEFHIAASSTFKTILEQKLVNHNVFSRTFLQSILDSLEKRDPGKEVSFICTIRVAS
;
A
#
# COMPACT_ATOMS: atom_id res chain seq x y z
N MET A 1 26.60 -28.33 10.18
CA MET A 1 25.46 -28.55 11.10
C MET A 1 25.37 -27.28 11.94
N LEU A 2 24.67 -26.28 11.42
CA LEU A 2 23.25 -25.94 11.67
C LEU A 2 23.01 -25.32 13.05
N GLN A 3 22.27 -24.22 13.00
CA GLN A 3 21.60 -23.47 14.07
C GLN A 3 22.44 -22.47 14.86
N GLU A 4 22.27 -21.18 14.57
CA GLU A 4 21.32 -20.36 15.36
C GLU A 4 21.11 -19.00 14.71
N GLU A 5 20.04 -18.92 13.92
CA GLU A 5 19.41 -17.68 13.49
C GLU A 5 18.74 -17.04 14.72
N ALA A 6 19.45 -16.13 15.39
CA ALA A 6 18.90 -15.32 16.48
C ALA A 6 17.91 -14.29 15.91
N LEU A 7 16.70 -14.82 15.71
CA LEU A 7 15.41 -14.20 15.46
C LEU A 7 15.27 -12.81 16.08
N TYR A 8 15.15 -11.83 15.19
CA TYR A 8 14.98 -10.41 15.40
C TYR A 8 13.73 -10.08 16.28
N LYS A 9 13.85 -10.12 17.60
CA LYS A 9 12.79 -9.66 18.52
C LYS A 9 13.08 -8.24 19.02
N SER A 10 13.07 -7.27 18.10
CA SER A 10 12.89 -5.87 18.48
C SER A 10 11.39 -5.57 18.63
N THR A 11 10.84 -5.95 19.79
CA THR A 11 9.50 -5.53 20.22
C THR A 11 9.47 -4.03 20.45
N SER A 12 9.15 -3.29 19.39
CA SER A 12 8.51 -1.98 19.48
C SER A 12 7.03 -2.18 19.16
N PRO A 13 6.07 -1.76 20.00
CA PRO A 13 4.63 -1.89 19.70
C PRO A 13 4.21 -1.13 18.43
N ARG A 14 5.10 -0.31 17.87
CA ARG A 14 4.91 0.40 16.58
C ARG A 14 5.33 -0.42 15.35
N LYS A 15 6.30 -1.34 15.48
CA LYS A 15 6.76 -2.18 14.35
C LYS A 15 5.72 -3.20 13.92
N GLY A 16 5.00 -3.80 14.87
CA GLY A 16 3.96 -4.78 14.57
C GLY A 16 2.83 -4.20 13.73
N ASP A 17 2.40 -2.98 14.06
CA ASP A 17 1.33 -2.28 13.34
C ASP A 17 1.73 -1.96 11.89
N GLU A 18 2.97 -1.51 11.67
CA GLU A 18 3.49 -1.28 10.31
C GLU A 18 3.64 -2.59 9.51
N ILE A 19 4.12 -3.66 10.14
CA ILE A 19 4.24 -4.98 9.49
C ILE A 19 2.85 -5.52 9.12
N GLN A 20 1.84 -5.34 9.99
CA GLN A 20 0.47 -5.76 9.71
C GLN A 20 -0.13 -4.97 8.54
N LYS A 21 0.10 -3.66 8.50
CA LYS A 21 -0.28 -2.79 7.39
C LYS A 21 0.38 -3.22 6.08
N LEU A 22 1.68 -3.52 6.11
CA LEU A 22 2.43 -4.02 4.96
C LEU A 22 1.87 -5.35 4.45
N ASN A 23 1.66 -6.32 5.34
CA ASN A 23 1.05 -7.60 4.98
C ASN A 23 -0.34 -7.39 4.38
N PHE A 24 -1.15 -6.54 4.98
CA PHE A 24 -2.49 -6.24 4.48
C PHE A 24 -2.47 -5.73 3.04
N ILE A 25 -1.58 -4.78 2.71
CA ILE A 25 -1.51 -4.24 1.35
C ILE A 25 -0.91 -5.24 0.36
N GLN A 26 0.03 -6.09 0.79
CA GLN A 26 0.57 -7.15 -0.07
C GLN A 26 -0.46 -8.25 -0.36
N THR A 27 -1.42 -8.48 0.54
CA THR A 27 -2.51 -9.47 0.36
C THR A 27 -3.68 -8.90 -0.44
N LEU A 28 -3.69 -7.58 -0.66
CA LEU A 28 -4.76 -6.85 -1.35
C LEU A 28 -5.05 -7.36 -2.77
N PRO A 29 -4.06 -7.71 -3.62
CA PRO A 29 -4.33 -8.29 -4.93
C PRO A 29 -5.10 -9.61 -4.83
N SER A 30 -4.70 -10.50 -3.92
CA SER A 30 -5.39 -11.78 -3.71
C SER A 30 -6.84 -11.58 -3.23
N LEU A 31 -7.05 -10.57 -2.38
CA LEU A 31 -8.40 -10.18 -1.93
C LEU A 31 -9.24 -9.60 -3.08
N LEU A 32 -8.67 -8.74 -3.93
CA LEU A 32 -9.35 -8.22 -5.12
C LEU A 32 -9.75 -9.31 -6.10
N ALA A 33 -8.89 -10.31 -6.28
CA ALA A 33 -9.15 -11.46 -7.13
C ALA A 33 -10.29 -12.34 -6.61
N THR A 34 -10.49 -12.37 -5.28
CA THR A 34 -11.53 -13.18 -4.64
C THR A 34 -12.85 -12.42 -4.52
N ASP A 35 -12.80 -11.18 -4.01
CA ASP A 35 -13.99 -10.36 -3.76
C ASP A 35 -13.70 -8.88 -4.06
N THR A 36 -13.91 -8.51 -5.32
CA THR A 36 -13.60 -7.16 -5.80
C THR A 36 -14.50 -6.09 -5.16
N GLU A 37 -15.77 -6.40 -4.92
CA GLU A 37 -16.77 -5.45 -4.41
C GLU A 37 -16.50 -5.05 -2.95
N SER A 38 -16.29 -6.03 -2.05
CA SER A 38 -15.91 -5.74 -0.66
C SER A 38 -14.56 -5.06 -0.58
N CYS A 39 -13.66 -5.39 -1.51
CA CYS A 39 -12.35 -4.77 -1.55
C CYS A 39 -12.48 -3.27 -1.89
N ILE A 40 -13.17 -2.92 -2.98
CA ILE A 40 -13.38 -1.52 -3.37
C ILE A 40 -14.11 -0.72 -2.30
N THR A 41 -15.14 -1.30 -1.67
CA THR A 41 -15.97 -0.58 -0.70
C THR A 41 -15.36 -0.49 0.70
N ARG A 42 -14.58 -1.49 1.13
CA ARG A 42 -14.13 -1.62 2.53
C ARG A 42 -12.61 -1.60 2.69
N VAL A 43 -11.88 -2.21 1.77
CA VAL A 43 -10.42 -2.33 1.83
C VAL A 43 -9.73 -1.11 1.24
N ILE A 44 -10.20 -0.61 0.10
CA ILE A 44 -9.60 0.57 -0.52
C ILE A 44 -9.63 1.75 0.42
N PRO A 45 -10.76 2.18 1.00
CA PRO A 45 -10.79 3.32 1.93
C PRO A 45 -9.79 3.17 3.10
N LYS A 46 -9.63 1.95 3.63
CA LYS A 46 -8.63 1.66 4.67
C LYS A 46 -7.19 1.87 4.19
N VAL A 47 -6.89 1.46 2.96
CA VAL A 47 -5.60 1.70 2.33
C VAL A 47 -5.39 3.18 2.05
N GLN A 48 -6.39 3.91 1.57
CA GLN A 48 -6.29 5.36 1.34
C GLN A 48 -6.02 6.11 2.65
N GLN A 49 -6.72 5.73 3.73
CA GLN A 49 -6.50 6.28 5.06
C GLN A 49 -5.09 5.96 5.58
N SER A 50 -4.63 4.73 5.36
CA SER A 50 -3.26 4.33 5.72
C SER A 50 -2.22 5.09 4.91
N LEU A 51 -2.43 5.25 3.60
CA LEU A 51 -1.58 6.03 2.68
C LEU A 51 -1.41 7.47 3.15
N ALA A 52 -2.47 8.12 3.64
CA ALA A 52 -2.42 9.50 4.10
C ALA A 52 -1.46 9.71 5.29
N THR A 53 -1.22 8.70 6.12
CA THR A 53 -0.31 8.78 7.29
C THR A 53 0.83 7.75 7.25
N ALA A 54 1.00 7.04 6.13
CA ALA A 54 1.93 5.93 5.97
C ALA A 54 3.40 6.35 5.93
N SER A 55 4.26 5.40 6.31
CA SER A 55 5.71 5.44 6.12
C SER A 55 6.11 5.06 4.69
N THR A 56 7.35 5.39 4.31
CA THR A 56 7.90 5.12 2.97
C THR A 56 7.79 3.63 2.59
N GLU A 57 8.03 2.71 3.52
CA GLU A 57 7.92 1.26 3.27
C GLU A 57 6.51 0.85 2.85
N PHE A 58 5.48 1.41 3.53
CA PHE A 58 4.09 1.14 3.16
C PHE A 58 3.76 1.73 1.78
N HIS A 59 4.29 2.90 1.43
CA HIS A 59 4.14 3.47 0.10
C HIS A 59 4.78 2.59 -0.99
N ILE A 60 5.96 2.02 -0.74
CA ILE A 60 6.64 1.10 -1.67
C ILE A 60 5.81 -0.17 -1.88
N ALA A 61 5.33 -0.78 -0.79
CA ALA A 61 4.47 -1.96 -0.86
C ALA A 61 3.14 -1.66 -1.57
N ALA A 62 2.50 -0.54 -1.24
CA ALA A 62 1.28 -0.06 -1.89
C ALA A 62 1.48 0.08 -3.41
N SER A 63 2.57 0.74 -3.82
CA SER A 63 2.87 0.95 -5.23
C SER A 63 3.07 -0.36 -5.98
N SER A 64 3.83 -1.29 -5.38
CA SER A 64 4.06 -2.62 -5.95
C SER A 64 2.75 -3.40 -6.09
N THR A 65 1.92 -3.39 -5.04
CA THR A 65 0.57 -3.97 -5.03
C THR A 65 -0.32 -3.37 -6.12
N PHE A 66 -0.36 -2.04 -6.25
CA PHE A 66 -1.19 -1.36 -7.25
C PHE A 66 -0.74 -1.69 -8.67
N LYS A 67 0.57 -1.76 -8.91
CA LYS A 67 1.11 -2.23 -10.18
C LYS A 67 0.68 -3.67 -10.47
N THR A 68 0.79 -4.57 -9.50
CA THR A 68 0.33 -5.96 -9.65
C THR A 68 -1.16 -6.04 -9.98
N ILE A 69 -2.00 -5.24 -9.31
CA ILE A 69 -3.44 -5.18 -9.57
C ILE A 69 -3.74 -4.74 -11.02
N LEU A 70 -2.98 -3.77 -11.52
CA LEU A 70 -3.11 -3.26 -12.88
C LEU A 70 -2.63 -4.30 -13.92
N GLU A 71 -1.45 -4.89 -13.70
CA GLU A 71 -0.86 -5.91 -14.60
C GLU A 71 -1.72 -7.18 -14.67
N GLN A 72 -2.26 -7.62 -13.53
CA GLN A 72 -3.14 -8.78 -13.45
C GLN A 72 -4.59 -8.47 -13.87
N LYS A 73 -4.90 -7.20 -14.20
CA LYS A 73 -6.26 -6.75 -14.58
C LYS A 73 -7.35 -7.18 -13.59
N LEU A 74 -7.04 -7.17 -12.29
CA LEU A 74 -7.98 -7.57 -11.24
C LEU A 74 -9.17 -6.62 -11.13
N VAL A 75 -9.03 -5.39 -11.64
CA VAL A 75 -10.09 -4.38 -11.74
C VAL A 75 -10.08 -3.75 -13.12
N ASN A 76 -11.24 -3.25 -13.55
CA ASN A 76 -11.36 -2.49 -14.78
C ASN A 76 -10.52 -1.21 -14.69
N HIS A 77 -9.85 -0.80 -15.77
CA HIS A 77 -9.07 0.44 -15.83
C HIS A 77 -9.82 1.68 -15.34
N ASN A 78 -11.12 1.76 -15.64
CA ASN A 78 -11.96 2.88 -15.19
C ASN A 78 -12.10 2.92 -13.66
N VAL A 79 -12.27 1.74 -13.04
CA VAL A 79 -12.37 1.59 -11.59
C VAL A 79 -11.01 1.85 -10.97
N PHE A 80 -9.94 1.25 -11.51
CA PHE A 80 -8.58 1.49 -11.04
C PHE A 80 -8.25 2.98 -10.99
N SER A 81 -8.54 3.69 -12.09
CA SER A 81 -8.26 5.12 -12.20
C SER A 81 -9.06 5.96 -11.22
N ARG A 82 -10.35 5.66 -11.06
CA ARG A 82 -11.24 6.41 -10.16
C ARG A 82 -11.01 6.13 -8.68
N THR A 83 -10.45 4.96 -8.32
CA THR A 83 -10.30 4.58 -6.90
C THR A 83 -8.86 4.67 -6.42
N PHE A 84 -7.91 4.06 -7.15
CA PHE A 84 -6.51 3.98 -6.72
C PHE A 84 -5.75 5.24 -7.11
N LEU A 85 -5.83 5.65 -8.37
CA LEU A 85 -5.21 6.88 -8.86
C LEU A 85 -5.77 8.09 -8.13
N GLN A 86 -7.10 8.15 -7.94
CA GLN A 86 -7.71 9.24 -7.20
C GLN A 86 -7.22 9.32 -5.75
N SER A 87 -6.92 8.19 -5.12
CA SER A 87 -6.37 8.19 -3.77
C SER A 87 -4.89 8.50 -3.68
N ILE A 88 -4.12 8.18 -4.71
CA ILE A 88 -2.76 8.69 -4.85
C ILE A 88 -2.83 10.22 -4.93
N LEU A 89 -3.68 10.77 -5.79
CA LEU A 89 -3.88 12.21 -5.95
C LEU A 89 -4.38 12.89 -4.65
N ASP A 90 -5.38 12.32 -3.98
CA ASP A 90 -5.91 12.85 -2.72
C ASP A 90 -4.85 12.81 -1.60
N SER A 91 -4.00 11.77 -1.58
CA SER A 91 -2.88 11.69 -0.63
C SER A 91 -1.77 12.73 -0.88
N LEU A 92 -1.64 13.19 -2.13
CA LEU A 92 -0.74 14.28 -2.52
C LEU A 92 -1.35 15.64 -2.17
N GLU A 93 -2.64 15.82 -2.44
CA GLU A 93 -3.37 17.09 -2.21
C GLU A 93 -3.52 17.41 -0.72
N LYS A 94 -3.72 16.39 0.13
CA LYS A 94 -3.94 16.57 1.58
C LYS A 94 -2.67 16.72 2.42
N ARG A 95 -1.47 16.55 1.88
CA ARG A 95 -0.23 16.62 2.66
C ARG A 95 0.47 17.97 2.48
N ASP A 96 0.80 18.57 3.62
CA ASP A 96 1.68 19.74 3.76
C ASP A 96 2.87 19.69 2.80
N PRO A 97 3.24 20.81 2.14
CA PRO A 97 4.24 20.87 1.07
C PRO A 97 5.63 20.31 1.45
N GLY A 98 5.93 20.13 2.74
CA GLY A 98 7.16 19.52 3.23
C GLY A 98 7.26 17.98 3.11
N LYS A 99 6.16 17.26 2.83
CA LYS A 99 6.17 15.78 2.67
C LYS A 99 6.03 15.29 1.23
N GLU A 100 5.93 16.22 0.30
CA GLU A 100 5.91 16.04 -1.17
C GLU A 100 7.08 15.16 -1.67
N VAL A 101 8.26 15.33 -1.07
CA VAL A 101 9.50 14.66 -1.50
C VAL A 101 9.44 13.14 -1.37
N SER A 102 8.70 12.59 -0.38
CA SER A 102 8.65 11.13 -0.16
C SER A 102 7.75 10.42 -1.18
N PHE A 103 6.65 11.04 -1.60
CA PHE A 103 5.72 10.43 -2.53
C PHE A 103 6.15 10.60 -4.01
N ILE A 104 6.71 11.77 -4.37
CA ILE A 104 7.32 11.97 -5.70
C ILE A 104 8.54 11.05 -5.89
N CYS A 105 9.34 10.83 -4.85
CA CYS A 105 10.43 9.84 -4.90
C CYS A 105 9.88 8.41 -5.07
N THR A 106 8.71 8.09 -4.49
CA THR A 106 8.06 6.78 -4.63
C THR A 106 7.55 6.52 -6.06
N ILE A 107 6.90 7.50 -6.70
CA ILE A 107 6.47 7.38 -8.12
C ILE A 107 7.70 7.17 -9.02
N ARG A 108 8.82 7.83 -8.71
CA ARG A 108 10.07 7.70 -9.48
C ARG A 108 10.77 6.34 -9.29
N VAL A 109 10.52 5.63 -8.18
CA VAL A 109 11.01 4.26 -7.95
C VAL A 109 10.12 3.20 -8.64
N ALA A 110 8.86 3.52 -8.91
CA ALA A 110 7.91 2.61 -9.53
C ALA A 110 7.91 2.63 -11.07
N SER A 111 8.64 3.57 -11.68
CA SER A 111 8.76 3.79 -13.13
C SER A 111 10.14 3.40 -13.63
#